data_AF-A0A2H1HV25-F1
#
_entry.id   AF-A0A2H1HV25-F1
#
_cell.length_a   1.000
_cell.length_b   1.000
_cell.length_c   1.000
_cell.angle_alpha   90.00
_cell.angle_beta   90.00
_cell.angle_gamma   90.00
#
_symmetry.space_group_name_H-M   'P 1'
#
loop_
_entity.id
_entity.type
_entity.pdbx_description
1 polymer ?
#
loop_
_entity_poly.entity_id
_entity_poly.type
_entity_poly.pdbx_seq_one_letter_code
_entity_poly.pdbx_strand_id
1 'polypeptide(L)'
;MTRTPSAIRTRSNRGVAISERDLNRLRLLGRWHSLTAEHIVRSEQPSTLWSPTQHSAQSPEARAKFGRAVEAAKRRLRTLKAIEDDPGIGLGPLLGTALASNGATAYFASRIGARTAGLPWNLRNAINPNICQHAWMAADIGMALESAGYRVLSEREIATGIDRHADEITAQLESEDTANGRSTGKRPDVAILAPNEAEYIAIEVERDTDRSISVYEQKLSAYASNASIRAVWYICASKTTAKRVADGATRVFKSPGNFPLRIMTIPQINCLHFLDVSNLSERAKRDLEAMRPGPAVSALSERAETSLGTATPAVDEFADDGLSTNDVSPVSQR
;
A
#
# COMPACT_ATOMS: atom_id res chain seq x y z
N MET A 1 27.77 -6.50 0.84
CA MET A 1 27.38 -7.88 1.22
C MET A 1 26.28 -8.35 0.29
N THR A 2 26.60 -9.20 -0.67
CA THR A 2 25.64 -9.83 -1.59
C THR A 2 24.85 -10.90 -0.85
N ARG A 3 23.56 -10.65 -0.55
CA ARG A 3 22.67 -11.67 0.02
C ARG A 3 22.27 -12.64 -1.09
N THR A 4 22.73 -13.88 -0.98
CA THR A 4 22.29 -15.00 -1.83
C THR A 4 20.78 -15.22 -1.66
N PRO A 5 20.00 -15.40 -2.74
CA PRO A 5 18.58 -15.69 -2.62
C PRO A 5 18.36 -17.02 -1.90
N SER A 6 17.69 -16.99 -0.75
CA SER A 6 17.31 -18.18 0.01
C SER A 6 16.28 -18.97 -0.80
N ALA A 7 16.65 -20.15 -1.29
CA ALA A 7 15.70 -21.06 -1.92
C ALA A 7 14.86 -21.75 -0.84
N ILE A 8 13.56 -21.42 -0.77
CA ILE A 8 12.62 -22.10 0.11
C ILE A 8 11.96 -23.23 -0.70
N ARG A 9 12.00 -24.47 -0.16
CA ARG A 9 11.41 -25.65 -0.80
C ARG A 9 9.88 -25.56 -0.72
N THR A 10 9.19 -26.00 -1.77
CA THR A 10 7.72 -26.11 -1.79
C THR A 10 7.28 -27.58 -1.80
N ARG A 11 5.97 -27.83 -1.63
CA ARG A 11 5.39 -29.18 -1.71
C ARG A 11 5.52 -29.85 -3.10
N SER A 12 5.82 -29.08 -4.15
CA SER A 12 6.26 -29.63 -5.43
C SER A 12 7.78 -29.51 -5.50
N ASN A 13 8.47 -30.55 -5.99
CA ASN A 13 9.94 -30.73 -5.96
C ASN A 13 10.79 -29.67 -6.70
N ARG A 14 10.29 -28.45 -6.94
CA ARG A 14 11.06 -27.31 -7.44
C ARG A 14 11.13 -26.25 -6.34
N GLY A 15 12.33 -25.90 -5.89
CA GLY A 15 12.54 -24.76 -5.01
C GLY A 15 12.07 -23.48 -5.70
N VAL A 16 11.28 -22.66 -5.03
CA VAL A 16 10.89 -21.35 -5.57
C VAL A 16 11.88 -20.31 -5.06
N ALA A 17 12.67 -19.74 -5.97
CA ALA A 17 13.53 -18.61 -5.62
C ALA A 17 12.67 -17.38 -5.28
N ILE A 18 12.95 -16.76 -4.13
CA ILE A 18 12.33 -15.51 -3.70
C ILE A 18 13.18 -14.36 -4.23
N SER A 19 12.59 -13.51 -5.07
CA SER A 19 13.27 -12.33 -5.62
C SER A 19 13.17 -11.14 -4.65
N GLU A 20 14.03 -10.14 -4.84
CA GLU A 20 13.93 -8.87 -4.10
C GLU A 20 12.56 -8.19 -4.29
N ARG A 21 11.98 -8.29 -5.50
CA ARG A 21 10.62 -7.80 -5.77
C ARG A 21 9.57 -8.52 -4.91
N ASP A 22 9.73 -9.81 -4.66
CA ASP A 22 8.81 -10.56 -3.78
C ASP A 22 8.96 -10.11 -2.32
N LEU A 23 10.20 -9.87 -1.86
CA LEU A 23 10.45 -9.32 -0.52
C LEU A 23 9.80 -7.94 -0.37
N ASN A 24 9.92 -7.06 -1.37
CA ASN A 24 9.28 -5.74 -1.36
C ASN A 24 7.76 -5.84 -1.35
N ARG A 25 7.17 -6.78 -2.09
CA ARG A 25 5.72 -7.06 -2.02
C ARG A 25 5.29 -7.52 -0.64
N LEU A 26 6.06 -8.40 0.01
CA LEU A 26 5.78 -8.85 1.38
C LEU A 26 5.87 -7.70 2.39
N ARG A 27 6.85 -6.79 2.24
CA ARG A 27 6.95 -5.57 3.06
C ARG A 27 5.71 -4.68 2.89
N LEU A 28 5.32 -4.44 1.64
CA LEU A 28 4.15 -3.63 1.31
C LEU A 28 2.85 -4.24 1.85
N LEU A 29 2.68 -5.56 1.70
CA LEU A 29 1.53 -6.30 2.24
C LEU A 29 1.49 -6.28 3.76
N GLY A 30 2.65 -6.41 4.42
CA GLY A 30 2.75 -6.30 5.87
C GLY A 30 2.35 -4.91 6.35
N ARG A 31 2.85 -3.87 5.69
CA ARG A 31 2.63 -2.45 6.02
C ARG A 31 1.15 -2.08 5.99
N TRP A 32 0.43 -2.49 4.95
CA TRP A 32 -0.95 -2.07 4.70
C TRP A 32 -2.01 -3.08 5.19
N HIS A 33 -1.64 -4.07 6.01
CA HIS A 33 -2.49 -5.18 6.46
C HIS A 33 -2.96 -6.11 5.34
N SER A 34 -3.59 -5.59 4.28
CA SER A 34 -3.86 -6.32 3.04
C SER A 34 -3.97 -5.40 1.84
N LEU A 35 -3.75 -5.98 0.66
CA LEU A 35 -3.84 -5.30 -0.62
C LEU A 35 -4.45 -6.22 -1.68
N THR A 36 -5.02 -5.64 -2.73
CA THR A 36 -5.31 -6.38 -3.96
C THR A 36 -4.07 -6.45 -4.86
N ALA A 37 -4.09 -7.30 -5.88
CA ALA A 37 -3.02 -7.32 -6.88
C ALA A 37 -2.87 -5.98 -7.63
N GLU A 38 -3.96 -5.22 -7.80
CA GLU A 38 -3.92 -3.90 -8.43
C GLU A 38 -3.14 -2.88 -7.60
N HIS A 39 -3.31 -2.85 -6.28
CA HIS A 39 -2.51 -2.00 -5.40
C HIS A 39 -1.02 -2.32 -5.51
N ILE A 40 -0.66 -3.61 -5.53
CA ILE A 40 0.73 -4.03 -5.70
C ILE A 40 1.28 -3.50 -7.02
N VAL A 41 0.56 -3.67 -8.13
CA VAL A 41 1.04 -3.18 -9.43
C VAL A 41 1.13 -1.66 -9.46
N ARG A 42 0.21 -0.93 -8.83
CA ARG A 42 0.27 0.54 -8.73
C ARG A 42 1.51 1.04 -7.99
N SER A 43 1.96 0.30 -6.98
CA SER A 43 3.22 0.60 -6.27
C SER A 43 4.48 0.31 -7.09
N GLU A 44 4.36 -0.50 -8.14
CA GLU A 44 5.49 -0.99 -8.95
C GLU A 44 5.55 -0.36 -10.35
N GLN A 45 4.54 0.44 -10.73
CA GLN A 45 4.36 0.94 -12.09
C GLN A 45 4.07 2.44 -12.07
N PRO A 46 4.55 3.20 -13.07
CA PRO A 46 4.30 4.63 -13.14
C PRO A 46 2.80 4.92 -13.21
N SER A 47 2.41 6.04 -12.60
CA SER A 47 1.01 6.48 -12.55
C SER A 47 0.37 6.61 -13.93
N THR A 48 1.18 6.86 -14.97
CA THR A 48 0.74 7.03 -16.37
C THR A 48 0.07 5.80 -16.97
N LEU A 49 0.18 4.65 -16.31
CA LEU A 49 -0.45 3.39 -16.72
C LEU A 49 -1.79 3.12 -16.04
N TRP A 50 -2.13 3.82 -14.95
CA TRP A 50 -3.26 3.46 -14.10
C TRP A 50 -4.03 4.63 -13.49
N SER A 51 -3.47 5.84 -13.45
CA SER A 51 -4.13 7.00 -12.87
C SER A 51 -5.25 7.50 -13.80
N PRO A 52 -6.50 7.58 -13.34
CA PRO A 52 -7.62 8.02 -14.18
C PRO A 52 -7.49 9.47 -14.64
N THR A 53 -6.70 10.28 -13.94
CA THR A 53 -6.45 11.69 -14.26
C THR A 53 -5.45 11.88 -15.39
N GLN A 54 -4.72 10.83 -15.79
CA GLN A 54 -3.70 10.92 -16.84
C GLN A 54 -4.26 10.36 -18.16
N HIS A 55 -4.22 11.18 -19.22
CA HIS A 55 -4.75 10.81 -20.53
C HIS A 55 -4.11 9.53 -21.08
N SER A 56 -2.81 9.34 -20.88
CA SER A 56 -2.09 8.13 -21.30
C SER A 56 -2.67 6.85 -20.70
N ALA A 57 -3.14 6.89 -19.45
CA ALA A 57 -3.69 5.72 -18.75
C ALA A 57 -5.02 5.26 -19.35
N GLN A 58 -5.72 6.14 -20.07
CA GLN A 58 -6.99 5.84 -20.74
C GLN A 58 -6.79 5.16 -22.10
N SER A 59 -5.58 5.20 -22.66
CA SER A 59 -5.27 4.52 -23.92
C SER A 59 -5.50 3.00 -23.81
N PRO A 60 -6.01 2.33 -24.86
CA PRO A 60 -6.17 0.87 -24.86
C PRO A 60 -4.87 0.12 -24.56
N GLU A 61 -3.75 0.62 -25.06
CA GLU A 61 -2.43 0.03 -24.86
C GLU A 61 -1.98 0.10 -23.39
N ALA A 62 -2.10 1.27 -22.74
CA ALA A 62 -1.75 1.43 -21.33
C ALA A 62 -2.62 0.53 -20.44
N ARG A 63 -3.93 0.49 -20.70
CA ARG A 63 -4.87 -0.41 -19.99
C ARG A 63 -4.49 -1.87 -20.15
N ALA A 64 -4.15 -2.29 -21.37
CA ALA A 64 -3.71 -3.67 -21.63
C ALA A 64 -2.38 -3.98 -20.92
N LYS A 65 -1.43 -3.06 -20.91
CA LYS A 65 -0.15 -3.20 -20.19
C LYS A 65 -0.37 -3.34 -18.69
N PHE A 66 -1.20 -2.49 -18.09
CA PHE A 66 -1.56 -2.58 -16.67
C PHE A 66 -2.26 -3.91 -16.36
N GLY A 67 -3.24 -4.31 -17.17
CA GLY A 67 -3.95 -5.59 -17.02
C GLY A 67 -3.01 -6.80 -17.06
N ARG A 68 -2.05 -6.83 -17.99
CA ARG A 68 -1.02 -7.89 -18.04
C ARG A 68 -0.15 -7.91 -16.79
N ALA A 69 0.24 -6.74 -16.27
CA ALA A 69 1.02 -6.64 -15.04
C ALA A 69 0.24 -7.16 -13.82
N VAL A 70 -1.06 -6.85 -13.73
CA VAL A 70 -1.96 -7.36 -12.68
C VAL A 70 -2.07 -8.88 -12.74
N GLU A 71 -2.26 -9.46 -13.93
CA GLU A 71 -2.33 -10.92 -14.08
C GLU A 71 -0.99 -11.60 -13.76
N ALA A 72 0.13 -10.99 -14.14
CA ALA A 72 1.46 -11.47 -13.76
C ALA A 72 1.66 -11.43 -12.23
N ALA A 73 1.23 -10.35 -11.57
CA ALA A 73 1.28 -10.22 -10.12
C ALA A 73 0.40 -11.28 -9.44
N LYS A 74 -0.84 -11.49 -9.88
CA LYS A 74 -1.73 -12.55 -9.38
C LYS A 74 -1.11 -13.94 -9.51
N ARG A 75 -0.51 -14.27 -10.67
CA ARG A 75 0.21 -15.54 -10.87
C ARG A 75 1.34 -15.68 -9.85
N ARG A 76 2.17 -14.66 -9.68
CA ARG A 76 3.29 -14.70 -8.73
C ARG A 76 2.83 -14.82 -7.27
N LEU A 77 1.80 -14.08 -6.87
CA LEU A 77 1.24 -14.16 -5.51
C LEU A 77 0.66 -15.55 -5.21
N ARG A 78 0.03 -16.21 -6.19
CA ARG A 78 -0.40 -17.61 -6.06
C ARG A 78 0.78 -18.55 -5.84
N THR A 79 1.89 -18.34 -6.55
CA THR A 79 3.13 -19.11 -6.32
C THR A 79 3.66 -18.89 -4.91
N LEU A 80 3.78 -17.64 -4.45
CA LEU A 80 4.28 -17.32 -3.10
C LEU A 80 3.38 -17.88 -1.99
N LYS A 81 2.05 -17.86 -2.19
CA LYS A 81 1.08 -18.49 -1.28
C LYS A 81 1.33 -20.01 -1.11
N ALA A 82 1.86 -20.68 -2.13
CA ALA A 82 2.12 -22.11 -2.08
C ALA A 82 3.44 -22.47 -1.37
N ILE A 83 4.26 -21.47 -0.99
CA ILE A 83 5.52 -21.66 -0.27
C ILE A 83 5.23 -21.74 1.24
N GLU A 84 5.55 -22.88 1.85
CA GLU A 84 5.51 -23.11 3.30
C GLU A 84 6.95 -23.31 3.80
N ASP A 85 7.36 -22.67 4.90
CA ASP A 85 8.76 -22.67 5.36
C ASP A 85 9.22 -24.03 5.93
N ASP A 86 8.29 -24.90 6.33
CA ASP A 86 8.53 -26.32 6.57
C ASP A 86 7.18 -27.02 6.67
N PRO A 87 6.79 -27.89 5.72
CA PRO A 87 5.51 -28.59 5.76
C PRO A 87 5.34 -29.44 7.04
N GLY A 88 6.45 -29.86 7.69
CA GLY A 88 6.43 -30.67 8.90
C GLY A 88 6.21 -29.89 10.19
N ILE A 89 6.44 -28.57 10.20
CA ILE A 89 6.34 -27.71 11.41
C ILE A 89 5.04 -26.88 11.40
N GLY A 90 4.29 -26.86 10.28
CA GLY A 90 2.97 -26.22 10.21
C GLY A 90 3.01 -24.69 10.32
N LEU A 91 4.12 -24.06 9.92
CA LEU A 91 4.33 -22.61 10.04
C LEU A 91 3.48 -21.77 9.06
N GLY A 92 2.84 -22.41 8.08
CA GLY A 92 1.92 -21.77 7.14
C GLY A 92 2.62 -21.09 5.95
N PRO A 93 1.82 -20.51 5.02
CA PRO A 93 2.34 -19.96 3.78
C PRO A 93 3.02 -18.59 3.97
N LEU A 94 3.87 -18.17 3.03
CA LEU A 94 4.46 -16.81 3.05
C LEU A 94 3.41 -15.69 3.02
N LEU A 95 2.31 -15.90 2.30
CA LEU A 95 1.21 -14.94 2.25
C LEU A 95 -0.13 -15.66 2.35
N GLY A 96 -1.09 -14.99 2.98
CA GLY A 96 -2.47 -15.44 3.05
C GLY A 96 -3.37 -14.69 2.07
N THR A 97 -4.58 -15.21 1.91
CA THR A 97 -5.63 -14.58 1.08
C THR A 97 -6.96 -14.58 1.79
N ALA A 98 -7.75 -13.54 1.60
CA ALA A 98 -9.15 -13.50 2.00
C ALA A 98 -10.02 -12.96 0.86
N LEU A 99 -11.27 -13.39 0.79
CA LEU A 99 -12.26 -12.81 -0.10
C LEU A 99 -12.94 -11.65 0.65
N ALA A 100 -12.83 -10.44 0.15
CA ALA A 100 -13.56 -9.29 0.69
C ALA A 100 -15.05 -9.37 0.30
N SER A 101 -15.90 -8.62 1.01
CA SER A 101 -17.35 -8.61 0.79
C SER A 101 -17.78 -8.22 -0.63
N ASN A 102 -16.94 -7.49 -1.36
CA ASN A 102 -17.16 -7.08 -2.75
C ASN A 102 -16.58 -8.08 -3.78
N GLY A 103 -16.14 -9.26 -3.34
CA GLY A 103 -15.58 -10.31 -4.21
C GLY A 103 -14.11 -10.10 -4.61
N ALA A 104 -13.47 -8.99 -4.21
CA ALA A 104 -12.05 -8.79 -4.48
C ALA A 104 -11.18 -9.67 -3.56
N THR A 105 -10.08 -10.20 -4.12
CA THR A 105 -9.10 -10.97 -3.35
C THR A 105 -8.14 -10.04 -2.62
N ALA A 106 -8.18 -10.10 -1.29
CA ALA A 106 -7.19 -9.50 -0.40
C ALA A 106 -6.01 -10.46 -0.23
N TYR A 107 -4.79 -9.96 -0.44
CA TYR A 107 -3.54 -10.63 -0.09
C TYR A 107 -2.98 -9.98 1.16
N PHE A 108 -2.32 -10.74 2.03
CA PHE A 108 -1.63 -10.21 3.21
C PHE A 108 -0.37 -11.01 3.51
N ALA A 109 0.66 -10.38 4.08
CA ALA A 109 1.84 -11.09 4.54
C ALA A 109 1.49 -11.88 5.81
N SER A 110 1.83 -13.17 5.84
CA SER A 110 1.73 -13.96 7.06
C SER A 110 2.87 -13.59 8.01
N ARG A 111 2.90 -14.18 9.22
CA ARG A 111 4.05 -14.09 10.12
C ARG A 111 5.35 -14.54 9.44
N ILE A 112 5.31 -15.62 8.67
CA ILE A 112 6.48 -16.15 7.95
C ILE A 112 6.86 -15.21 6.80
N GLY A 113 5.87 -14.68 6.07
CA GLY A 113 6.12 -13.67 5.04
C GLY A 113 6.83 -12.44 5.60
N ALA A 114 6.37 -11.92 6.74
CA ALA A 114 6.99 -10.80 7.43
C ALA A 114 8.44 -11.12 7.83
N ARG A 115 8.68 -12.26 8.47
CA ARG A 115 10.03 -12.71 8.85
C ARG A 115 10.96 -12.86 7.64
N THR A 116 10.46 -13.46 6.56
CA THR A 116 11.20 -13.64 5.30
C THR A 116 11.57 -12.30 4.68
N ALA A 117 10.68 -11.32 4.78
CA ALA A 117 10.91 -9.95 4.32
C ALA A 117 11.81 -9.12 5.24
N GLY A 118 12.20 -9.65 6.40
CA GLY A 118 12.96 -8.93 7.42
C GLY A 118 12.14 -7.90 8.19
N LEU A 119 10.80 -8.04 8.21
CA LEU A 119 9.94 -7.14 8.97
C LEU A 119 9.93 -7.55 10.46
N PRO A 120 10.08 -6.59 11.39
CA PRO A 120 10.08 -6.87 12.83
C PRO A 120 8.68 -7.06 13.42
N TRP A 121 7.63 -6.99 12.59
CA TRP A 121 6.25 -7.04 13.05
C TRP A 121 5.76 -8.48 13.31
N ASN A 122 5.15 -8.69 14.47
CA ASN A 122 4.46 -9.94 14.78
C ASN A 122 3.08 -9.98 14.11
N LEU A 123 3.06 -10.33 12.82
CA LEU A 123 1.82 -10.44 12.05
C LEU A 123 1.01 -11.69 12.44
N ARG A 124 -0.30 -11.62 12.23
CA ARG A 124 -1.21 -12.75 12.38
C ARG A 124 -1.12 -13.66 11.16
N ASN A 125 -1.49 -14.93 11.33
CA ASN A 125 -1.57 -15.89 10.22
C ASN A 125 -2.84 -15.74 9.38
N ALA A 126 -3.81 -14.94 9.85
CA ALA A 126 -5.06 -14.66 9.17
C ALA A 126 -5.43 -13.17 9.27
N ILE A 127 -6.19 -12.68 8.30
CA ILE A 127 -6.75 -11.33 8.29
C ILE A 127 -8.26 -11.36 8.53
N ASN A 128 -8.78 -10.31 9.18
CA ASN A 128 -10.20 -10.02 9.22
C ASN A 128 -10.65 -9.40 7.87
N PRO A 129 -11.51 -10.04 7.07
CA PRO A 129 -11.94 -9.49 5.78
C PRO A 129 -12.64 -8.12 5.90
N ASN A 130 -13.24 -7.82 7.05
CA ASN A 130 -14.00 -6.58 7.26
C ASN A 130 -13.12 -5.32 7.33
N ILE A 131 -11.82 -5.48 7.58
CA ILE A 131 -10.85 -4.37 7.62
C ILE A 131 -10.19 -4.12 6.26
N CYS A 132 -10.30 -5.05 5.29
CA CYS A 132 -9.58 -4.97 4.02
C CYS A 132 -9.92 -3.69 3.24
N GLN A 133 -11.20 -3.33 3.11
CA GLN A 133 -11.57 -2.12 2.35
C GLN A 133 -11.08 -0.83 3.01
N HIS A 134 -11.02 -0.79 4.34
CA HIS A 134 -10.46 0.35 5.08
C HIS A 134 -8.96 0.47 4.79
N ALA A 135 -8.25 -0.66 4.92
CA ALA A 135 -6.83 -0.77 4.61
C ALA A 135 -6.51 -0.39 3.15
N TRP A 136 -7.35 -0.77 2.19
CA TRP A 136 -7.18 -0.42 0.78
C TRP A 136 -7.31 1.09 0.55
N MET A 137 -8.32 1.71 1.14
CA MET A 137 -8.46 3.16 1.08
C MET A 137 -7.24 3.87 1.68
N ALA A 138 -6.78 3.45 2.86
CA ALA A 138 -5.55 3.99 3.48
C ALA A 138 -4.32 3.79 2.57
N ALA A 139 -4.16 2.61 1.98
CA ALA A 139 -3.05 2.30 1.09
C ALA A 139 -3.08 3.13 -0.20
N ASP A 140 -4.25 3.33 -0.79
CA ASP A 140 -4.43 4.16 -1.99
C ASP A 140 -3.97 5.60 -1.75
N ILE A 141 -4.36 6.17 -0.61
CA ILE A 141 -3.95 7.50 -0.18
C ILE A 141 -2.45 7.54 0.07
N GLY A 142 -1.95 6.59 0.86
CA GLY A 142 -0.55 6.54 1.24
C GLY A 142 0.36 6.42 0.01
N MET A 143 0.06 5.49 -0.90
CA MET A 143 0.84 5.30 -2.13
C MET A 143 0.80 6.52 -3.06
N ALA A 144 -0.35 7.22 -3.15
CA ALA A 144 -0.45 8.43 -3.95
C ALA A 144 0.45 9.55 -3.40
N LEU A 145 0.49 9.71 -2.08
CA LEU A 145 1.35 10.68 -1.39
C LEU A 145 2.83 10.30 -1.47
N GLU A 146 3.17 9.01 -1.31
CA GLU A 146 4.55 8.54 -1.50
C GLU A 146 5.04 8.79 -2.94
N SER A 147 4.18 8.53 -3.93
CA SER A 147 4.51 8.81 -5.34
C SER A 147 4.72 10.30 -5.61
N ALA A 148 4.18 11.17 -4.76
CA ALA A 148 4.41 12.62 -4.81
C ALA A 148 5.64 13.07 -3.98
N GLY A 149 6.40 12.13 -3.41
CA GLY A 149 7.66 12.40 -2.71
C GLY A 149 7.53 12.66 -1.21
N TYR A 150 6.37 12.40 -0.61
CA TYR A 150 6.18 12.60 0.83
C TYR A 150 6.60 11.36 1.65
N ARG A 151 7.11 11.58 2.87
CA ARG A 151 7.37 10.50 3.83
C ARG A 151 6.06 10.12 4.52
N VAL A 152 5.52 8.97 4.15
CA VAL A 152 4.23 8.48 4.61
C VAL A 152 4.41 7.30 5.55
N LEU A 153 3.62 7.26 6.62
CA LEU A 153 3.54 6.13 7.53
C LEU A 153 2.13 5.53 7.52
N SER A 154 2.02 4.21 7.54
CA SER A 154 0.75 3.50 7.77
C SER A 154 0.44 3.38 9.26
N GLU A 155 -0.82 3.08 9.61
CA GLU A 155 -1.26 2.78 10.97
C GLU A 155 -0.33 1.77 11.68
N ARG A 156 0.16 0.75 10.96
CA ARG A 156 1.05 -0.26 11.51
C ARG A 156 2.43 0.28 11.84
N GLU A 157 3.00 1.09 10.96
CA GLU A 157 4.30 1.72 11.19
C GLU A 157 4.21 2.66 12.39
N ILE A 158 3.12 3.44 12.48
CA ILE A 158 2.81 4.29 13.63
C ILE A 158 2.69 3.45 14.92
N ALA A 159 1.92 2.36 14.88
CA ALA A 159 1.65 1.52 16.05
C ALA A 159 2.88 0.77 16.57
N THR A 160 3.88 0.54 15.72
CA THR A 160 5.07 -0.24 16.08
C THR A 160 6.30 0.62 16.27
N GLY A 161 6.29 1.88 15.83
CA GLY A 161 7.45 2.75 15.81
C GLY A 161 8.54 2.28 14.85
N ILE A 162 8.22 1.37 13.92
CA ILE A 162 9.17 0.81 12.96
C ILE A 162 8.56 0.81 11.56
N ASP A 163 9.30 1.32 10.59
CA ASP A 163 8.86 1.41 9.21
C ASP A 163 9.00 0.07 8.45
N ARG A 164 8.52 0.03 7.20
CA ARG A 164 8.59 -1.15 6.32
C ARG A 164 10.03 -1.58 5.94
N HIS A 165 11.02 -0.73 6.17
CA HIS A 165 12.44 -0.99 5.95
C HIS A 165 13.15 -1.48 7.23
N ALA A 166 12.40 -1.58 8.33
CA ALA A 166 12.87 -1.93 9.67
C ALA A 166 13.66 -0.82 10.38
N ASP A 167 13.48 0.42 9.97
CA ASP A 167 14.06 1.60 10.60
C ASP A 167 13.14 2.16 11.69
N GLU A 168 13.71 2.62 12.80
CA GLU A 168 12.96 3.23 13.90
C GLU A 168 12.38 4.60 13.50
N ILE A 169 11.15 4.86 13.95
CA ILE A 169 10.44 6.12 13.78
C ILE A 169 10.55 6.89 15.09
N THR A 170 11.15 8.08 15.05
CA THR A 170 11.39 8.86 16.27
C THR A 170 10.19 9.70 16.70
N ALA A 171 9.30 10.02 15.75
CA ALA A 171 8.09 10.79 16.02
C ALA A 171 7.07 10.02 16.89
N GLN A 172 6.55 10.68 17.93
CA GLN A 172 5.39 10.20 18.68
C GLN A 172 4.10 10.67 18.01
N LEU A 173 3.38 9.73 17.40
CA LEU A 173 2.21 10.02 16.52
C LEU A 173 0.87 9.58 17.13
N GLU A 174 0.89 9.05 18.36
CA GLU A 174 -0.32 8.74 19.12
C GLU A 174 -0.83 10.00 19.82
N SER A 175 -2.13 10.22 19.75
CA SER A 175 -2.80 11.33 20.43
C SER A 175 -3.65 10.80 21.57
N GLU A 176 -3.50 11.34 22.77
CA GLU A 176 -4.19 10.84 23.95
C GLU A 176 -5.62 11.36 24.04
N ASP A 177 -6.57 10.43 24.18
CA ASP A 177 -7.95 10.71 24.54
C ASP A 177 -8.17 10.30 25.99
N THR A 178 -8.35 11.27 26.88
CA THR A 178 -8.67 11.00 28.29
C THR A 178 -10.17 11.13 28.49
N ALA A 179 -10.86 9.99 28.53
CA ALA A 179 -12.29 9.92 28.84
C ALA A 179 -12.51 9.06 30.08
N ASN A 180 -13.30 9.54 31.04
CA ASN A 180 -13.68 8.80 32.26
C ASN A 180 -12.49 8.21 33.04
N GLY A 181 -11.37 8.93 33.12
CA GLY A 181 -10.17 8.50 33.85
C GLY A 181 -9.35 7.39 33.20
N ARG A 182 -9.65 7.03 31.93
CA ARG A 182 -8.82 6.12 31.12
C ARG A 182 -8.26 6.88 29.92
N SER A 183 -6.94 6.84 29.75
CA SER A 183 -6.30 7.34 28.53
C SER A 183 -6.33 6.25 27.46
N THR A 184 -6.80 6.59 26.27
CA THR A 184 -6.70 5.73 25.09
C THR A 184 -5.93 6.45 23.99
N GLY A 185 -4.89 5.81 23.46
CA GLY A 185 -4.15 6.35 22.32
C GLY A 185 -4.98 6.27 21.04
N LYS A 186 -5.12 7.40 20.34
CA LYS A 186 -5.69 7.48 18.99
C LYS A 186 -4.54 7.59 17.99
N ARG A 187 -4.55 6.71 17.00
CA ARG A 187 -3.60 6.72 15.88
C ARG A 187 -4.31 7.08 14.59
N PRO A 188 -3.66 7.85 13.70
CA PRO A 188 -4.18 8.03 12.37
C PRO A 188 -4.00 6.77 11.52
N ASP A 189 -4.86 6.60 10.52
CA ASP A 189 -4.75 5.50 9.56
C ASP A 189 -3.50 5.66 8.68
N VAL A 190 -3.17 6.92 8.36
CA VAL A 190 -1.99 7.33 7.60
C VAL A 190 -1.44 8.62 8.22
N ALA A 191 -0.11 8.77 8.29
CA ALA A 191 0.53 10.03 8.65
C ALA A 191 1.50 10.50 7.56
N ILE A 192 1.61 11.81 7.36
CA ILE A 192 2.68 12.42 6.57
C ILE A 192 3.61 13.14 7.54
N LEU A 193 4.89 12.75 7.57
CA LEU A 193 5.87 13.34 8.45
C LEU A 193 6.50 14.59 7.85
N ALA A 194 6.68 15.62 8.68
CA ALA A 194 7.57 16.72 8.35
C ALA A 194 9.03 16.22 8.31
N PRO A 195 9.93 16.90 7.58
CA PRO A 195 11.32 16.48 7.47
C PRO A 195 12.07 16.45 8.81
N ASN A 196 11.66 17.27 9.77
CA ASN A 196 12.22 17.33 11.12
C ASN A 196 11.54 16.35 12.11
N GLU A 197 10.56 15.56 11.65
CA GLU A 197 9.75 14.64 12.47
C GLU A 197 9.00 15.29 13.66
N ALA A 198 9.02 16.62 13.79
CA ALA A 198 8.39 17.34 14.89
C ALA A 198 6.90 17.61 14.66
N GLU A 199 6.49 17.71 13.39
CA GLU A 199 5.11 17.90 12.98
C GLU A 199 4.67 16.80 12.02
N TYR A 200 3.37 16.55 11.96
CA TYR A 200 2.79 15.64 10.98
C TYR A 200 1.37 16.04 10.58
N ILE A 201 0.95 15.55 9.40
CA ILE A 201 -0.46 15.53 8.99
C ILE A 201 -1.04 14.18 9.38
N ALA A 202 -2.06 14.18 10.24
CA ALA A 202 -2.86 13.01 10.57
C ALA A 202 -3.93 12.79 9.50
N ILE A 203 -4.00 11.61 8.90
CA ILE A 203 -5.01 11.28 7.90
C ILE A 203 -5.88 10.12 8.40
N GLU A 204 -7.18 10.36 8.35
CA GLU A 204 -8.25 9.41 8.61
C GLU A 204 -8.93 9.04 7.31
N VAL A 205 -9.13 7.75 7.07
CA VAL A 205 -9.97 7.28 5.98
C VAL A 205 -11.29 6.77 6.53
N GLU A 206 -12.40 7.30 6.03
CA GLU A 206 -13.71 6.96 6.58
C GLU A 206 -14.61 6.34 5.50
N ARG A 207 -15.00 5.09 5.73
CA ARG A 207 -15.97 4.37 4.90
C ARG A 207 -17.39 4.66 5.36
N ASP A 208 -18.35 4.34 4.49
CA ASP A 208 -19.77 4.38 4.82
C ASP A 208 -20.12 3.28 5.83
N THR A 209 -19.97 3.63 7.09
CA THR A 209 -20.31 2.82 8.25
C THR A 209 -21.17 3.64 9.18
N ASP A 210 -22.01 2.97 9.99
CA ASP A 210 -22.85 3.68 10.96
C ASP A 210 -22.11 4.01 12.26
N ARG A 211 -20.97 4.70 12.12
CA ARG A 211 -20.14 5.12 13.26
C ARG A 211 -20.75 6.33 13.95
N SER A 212 -21.03 6.23 15.25
CA SER A 212 -21.66 7.33 15.99
C SER A 212 -20.84 8.62 15.91
N ILE A 213 -21.53 9.77 15.92
CA ILE A 213 -20.89 11.09 15.89
C ILE A 213 -19.92 11.26 17.06
N SER A 214 -20.24 10.68 18.22
CA SER A 214 -19.38 10.69 19.41
C SER A 214 -18.00 10.07 19.20
N VAL A 215 -17.84 9.11 18.27
CA VAL A 215 -16.52 8.55 17.94
C VAL A 215 -15.67 9.57 17.20
N TYR A 216 -16.27 10.35 16.29
CA TYR A 216 -15.57 11.46 15.62
C TYR A 216 -15.21 12.56 16.61
N GLU A 217 -16.11 12.90 17.53
CA GLU A 217 -15.85 13.90 18.58
C GLU A 217 -14.64 13.53 19.44
N GLN A 218 -14.58 12.28 19.92
CA GLN A 218 -13.46 11.77 20.70
C GLN A 218 -12.14 11.86 19.93
N LYS A 219 -12.12 11.39 18.68
CA LYS A 219 -10.91 11.37 17.86
C LYS A 219 -10.42 12.77 17.52
N LEU A 220 -11.33 13.67 17.14
CA LEU A 220 -11.02 15.07 16.85
C LEU A 220 -10.56 15.84 18.09
N SER A 221 -11.12 15.53 19.27
CA SER A 221 -10.67 16.14 20.54
C SER A 221 -9.26 15.71 20.90
N ALA A 222 -8.93 14.42 20.73
CA ALA A 222 -7.57 13.91 20.93
C ALA A 222 -6.57 14.56 19.96
N TYR A 223 -6.96 14.78 18.70
CA TYR A 223 -6.10 15.48 17.74
C TYR A 223 -5.96 16.97 18.02
N ALA A 224 -6.99 17.59 18.61
CA ALA A 224 -6.93 18.99 19.03
C ALA A 224 -5.91 19.25 20.15
N SER A 225 -5.67 18.27 21.02
CA SER A 225 -4.73 18.39 22.13
C SER A 225 -3.28 18.03 21.76
N ASN A 226 -3.03 17.48 20.56
CA ASN A 226 -1.69 17.09 20.14
C ASN A 226 -0.99 18.23 19.38
N ALA A 227 0.00 18.85 20.04
CA ALA A 227 0.76 19.98 19.48
C ALA A 227 1.59 19.63 18.24
N SER A 228 1.89 18.35 18.02
CA SER A 228 2.66 17.87 16.86
C SER A 228 1.78 17.73 15.60
N ILE A 229 0.44 17.82 15.73
CA ILE A 229 -0.46 17.75 14.58
C ILE A 229 -0.55 19.11 13.90
N ARG A 230 -0.01 19.18 12.68
CA ARG A 230 -0.14 20.35 11.81
C ARG A 230 -1.53 20.45 11.19
N ALA A 231 -2.07 19.32 10.74
CA ALA A 231 -3.38 19.23 10.12
C ALA A 231 -3.99 17.84 10.31
N VAL A 232 -5.32 17.79 10.32
CA VAL A 232 -6.08 16.53 10.29
C VAL A 232 -6.85 16.47 8.99
N TRP A 233 -6.70 15.39 8.24
CA TRP A 233 -7.40 15.17 6.98
C TRP A 233 -8.34 13.99 7.13
N TYR A 234 -9.64 14.23 6.99
CA TYR A 234 -10.63 13.18 6.85
C TYR A 234 -10.96 12.97 5.38
N ILE A 235 -10.54 11.82 4.86
CA ILE A 235 -10.84 11.38 3.51
C ILE A 235 -12.02 10.41 3.58
N CYS A 236 -13.17 10.86 3.12
CA CYS A 236 -14.44 10.15 3.28
C CYS A 236 -14.85 9.48 1.97
N ALA A 237 -15.38 8.26 2.07
CA ALA A 237 -15.90 7.51 0.93
C ALA A 237 -17.14 8.18 0.30
N SER A 238 -17.92 8.93 1.10
CA SER A 238 -19.11 9.62 0.62
C SER A 238 -19.30 10.99 1.28
N LYS A 239 -20.17 11.81 0.65
CA LYS A 239 -20.63 13.09 1.21
C LYS A 239 -21.40 12.92 2.52
N THR A 240 -22.09 11.79 2.70
CA THR A 240 -22.83 11.48 3.93
C THR A 240 -21.88 11.31 5.10
N THR A 241 -20.82 10.52 4.89
CA THR A 241 -19.76 10.32 5.89
C THR A 241 -19.01 11.62 6.17
N ALA A 242 -18.67 12.40 5.13
CA ALA A 242 -18.07 13.72 5.28
C ALA A 242 -18.93 14.68 6.12
N LYS A 243 -20.26 14.67 5.93
CA LYS A 243 -21.20 15.46 6.73
C LYS A 243 -21.17 15.04 8.20
N ARG A 244 -21.17 13.75 8.51
CA ARG A 244 -21.09 13.24 9.90
C ARG A 244 -19.81 13.69 10.60
N VAL A 245 -18.68 13.64 9.90
CA VAL A 245 -17.40 14.15 10.41
C VAL A 245 -17.49 15.66 10.67
N ALA A 246 -18.07 16.43 9.74
CA ALA A 246 -18.25 17.88 9.89
C ALA A 246 -19.17 18.23 11.08
N ASP A 247 -20.24 17.45 11.30
CA ASP A 247 -21.14 17.60 12.43
C ASP A 247 -20.41 17.33 13.76
N GLY A 248 -19.56 16.29 13.82
CA GLY A 248 -18.69 16.02 14.97
C GLY A 248 -17.66 17.13 15.22
N ALA A 249 -17.01 17.61 14.15
CA ALA A 249 -16.06 18.72 14.23
C ALA A 249 -16.71 20.01 14.74
N THR A 250 -17.94 20.31 14.32
CA THR A 250 -18.69 21.48 14.80
C THR A 250 -18.89 21.43 16.32
N ARG A 251 -19.13 20.25 16.88
CA ARG A 251 -19.32 20.06 18.33
C ARG A 251 -18.02 20.22 19.13
N VAL A 252 -16.89 19.79 18.57
CA VAL A 252 -15.58 19.93 19.23
C VAL A 252 -15.05 21.36 19.12
N PHE A 253 -15.03 21.93 17.91
CA PHE A 253 -14.35 23.20 17.65
C PHE A 253 -15.22 24.43 17.84
N LYS A 254 -16.56 24.27 17.91
CA LYS A 254 -17.59 25.33 18.08
C LYS A 254 -17.62 26.43 17.01
N SER A 255 -16.51 26.68 16.31
CA SER A 255 -16.39 27.63 15.21
C SER A 255 -15.54 27.03 14.08
N PRO A 256 -16.08 26.95 12.84
CA PRO A 256 -15.33 26.45 11.70
C PRO A 256 -14.27 27.49 11.29
N GLY A 257 -13.02 27.28 11.70
CA GLY A 257 -11.92 28.16 11.30
C GLY A 257 -10.60 27.97 12.05
N ASN A 258 -10.63 27.56 13.31
CA ASN A 258 -9.43 27.55 14.16
C ASN A 258 -8.65 26.22 14.15
N PHE A 259 -9.29 25.10 13.81
CA PHE A 259 -8.62 23.81 13.78
C PHE A 259 -8.21 23.44 12.34
N PRO A 260 -6.98 22.95 12.08
CA PRO A 260 -6.48 22.63 10.75
C PRO A 260 -7.08 21.32 10.18
N LEU A 261 -8.41 21.19 10.24
CA LEU A 261 -9.15 20.08 9.66
C LEU A 261 -9.40 20.31 8.17
N ARG A 262 -9.25 19.23 7.38
CA ARG A 262 -9.68 19.12 5.99
C ARG A 262 -10.63 17.94 5.90
N ILE A 263 -11.82 18.13 5.35
CA ILE A 263 -12.75 17.04 5.06
C ILE A 263 -12.90 16.99 3.55
N MET A 264 -12.58 15.85 2.96
CA MET A 264 -12.60 15.66 1.51
C MET A 264 -13.28 14.35 1.15
N THR A 265 -13.86 14.31 -0.04
CA THR A 265 -14.37 13.09 -0.67
C THR A 265 -13.58 12.85 -1.93
N ILE A 266 -13.19 11.61 -2.19
CA ILE A 266 -12.42 11.25 -3.38
C ILE A 266 -13.15 10.19 -4.21
N PRO A 267 -12.91 10.15 -5.53
CA PRO A 267 -13.54 9.18 -6.40
C PRO A 267 -13.05 7.75 -6.09
N GLN A 268 -13.96 6.80 -6.26
CA GLN A 268 -13.70 5.37 -6.18
C GLN A 268 -13.99 4.73 -7.54
N ILE A 269 -13.07 3.92 -8.06
CA ILE A 269 -13.23 3.14 -9.30
C ILE A 269 -12.74 1.71 -9.02
N ASN A 270 -13.58 0.70 -9.24
CA ASN A 270 -13.23 -0.72 -9.04
C ASN A 270 -12.62 -1.01 -7.66
N CYS A 271 -13.19 -0.42 -6.61
CA CYS A 271 -12.74 -0.53 -5.21
C CYS A 271 -11.43 0.21 -4.88
N LEU A 272 -10.82 0.88 -5.84
CA LEU A 272 -9.65 1.74 -5.66
C LEU A 272 -10.07 3.19 -5.49
N HIS A 273 -9.39 3.89 -4.60
CA HIS A 273 -9.56 5.31 -4.35
C HIS A 273 -8.42 6.10 -4.99
N PHE A 274 -8.73 7.30 -5.49
CA PHE A 274 -7.77 8.12 -6.21
C PHE A 274 -7.67 9.50 -5.58
N LEU A 275 -6.53 9.75 -4.93
CA LEU A 275 -6.15 11.08 -4.48
C LEU A 275 -5.32 11.75 -5.57
N ASP A 276 -5.85 12.82 -6.16
CA ASP A 276 -5.08 13.72 -7.02
C ASP A 276 -4.52 14.87 -6.19
N VAL A 277 -3.23 14.77 -5.85
CA VAL A 277 -2.52 15.78 -5.06
C VAL A 277 -2.53 17.16 -5.74
N SER A 278 -2.59 17.21 -7.08
CA SER A 278 -2.60 18.47 -7.82
C SER A 278 -3.93 19.22 -7.69
N ASN A 279 -5.03 18.49 -7.45
CA ASN A 279 -6.39 19.03 -7.34
C ASN A 279 -6.83 19.25 -5.88
N LEU A 280 -5.90 19.24 -4.94
CA LEU A 280 -6.18 19.56 -3.54
C LEU A 280 -6.54 21.04 -3.36
N SER A 281 -7.33 21.34 -2.33
CA SER A 281 -7.58 22.74 -1.94
C SER A 281 -6.28 23.48 -1.59
N GLU A 282 -6.24 24.79 -1.78
CA GLU A 282 -5.06 25.61 -1.44
C GLU A 282 -4.61 25.45 0.02
N ARG A 283 -5.56 25.24 0.95
CA ARG A 283 -5.21 24.96 2.35
C ARG A 283 -4.47 23.63 2.50
N ALA A 284 -4.96 22.58 1.85
CA ALA A 284 -4.33 21.26 1.87
C ALA A 284 -2.96 21.26 1.17
N LYS A 285 -2.81 22.01 0.06
CA LYS A 285 -1.51 22.21 -0.60
C LYS A 285 -0.50 22.88 0.33
N ARG A 286 -0.89 23.94 1.05
CA ARG A 286 -0.03 24.59 2.05
C ARG A 286 0.34 23.67 3.23
N ASP A 287 -0.56 22.80 3.64
CA ASP A 287 -0.25 21.79 4.66
C ASP A 287 0.85 20.85 4.13
N LEU A 288 0.72 20.35 2.89
CA LEU A 288 1.70 19.47 2.24
C LEU A 288 3.04 20.13 1.94
N GLU A 289 3.07 21.39 1.54
CA GLU A 289 4.31 22.12 1.24
C GLU A 289 5.27 22.10 2.43
N ALA A 290 4.73 22.23 3.65
CA ALA A 290 5.52 22.14 4.88
C ALA A 290 6.02 20.71 5.18
N MET A 291 5.41 19.69 4.59
CA MET A 291 5.82 18.28 4.75
C MET A 291 6.80 17.83 3.66
N ARG A 292 7.12 18.68 2.68
CA ARG A 292 8.06 18.29 1.62
C ARG A 292 9.46 18.07 2.19
N PRO A 293 10.11 16.93 1.92
CA PRO A 293 11.52 16.78 2.22
C PRO A 293 12.32 17.85 1.47
N GLY A 294 13.28 18.47 2.16
CA GLY A 294 14.17 19.45 1.54
C GLY A 294 14.96 18.84 0.37
N PRO A 295 15.58 19.66 -0.50
CA PRO A 295 16.27 19.21 -1.72
C PRO A 295 17.38 18.17 -1.45
N ALA A 296 17.89 18.07 -0.22
CA ALA A 296 18.92 17.11 0.18
C ALA A 296 18.46 15.63 0.17
N VAL A 297 17.15 15.33 0.20
CA VAL A 297 16.64 13.94 0.23
C VAL A 297 16.33 13.40 -1.17
N SER A 298 16.12 14.28 -2.16
CA SER A 298 15.80 13.90 -3.55
C SER A 298 16.96 13.21 -4.28
N ALA A 299 18.20 13.44 -3.82
CA ALA A 299 19.42 12.87 -4.41
C ALA A 299 19.57 11.34 -4.22
N LEU A 300 18.81 10.74 -3.28
CA LEU A 300 18.77 9.27 -3.12
C LEU A 300 17.81 8.60 -4.12
N SER A 301 16.81 9.33 -4.64
CA SER A 301 15.89 8.83 -5.67
C SER A 301 16.53 8.84 -7.06
N GLU A 302 17.34 9.85 -7.38
CA GLU A 302 18.03 9.93 -8.69
C GLU A 302 19.14 8.88 -8.85
N ARG A 303 19.72 8.38 -7.75
CA ARG A 303 20.67 7.24 -7.80
C ARG A 303 20.01 5.90 -8.10
N ALA A 304 18.70 5.75 -7.87
CA ALA A 304 17.98 4.54 -8.24
C ALA A 304 17.67 4.49 -9.75
N GLU A 305 17.40 5.65 -10.37
CA GLU A 305 17.12 5.73 -11.81
C GLU A 305 18.38 5.61 -12.68
N THR A 306 19.55 6.01 -12.18
CA THR A 306 20.82 5.88 -12.92
C THR A 306 21.43 4.47 -12.89
N SER A 307 20.92 3.55 -12.06
CA SER A 307 21.43 2.15 -12.02
C SER A 307 20.64 1.15 -12.90
N LEU A 308 19.57 1.59 -13.57
CA LEU A 308 18.76 0.76 -14.48
C LEU A 308 19.03 1.00 -15.97
N GLY A 309 20.10 1.73 -16.31
CA GLY A 309 20.54 1.94 -17.69
C GLY A 309 21.42 0.79 -18.19
N THR A 310 20.94 0.10 -19.24
CA THR A 310 21.64 -0.87 -20.11
C THR A 310 21.84 -2.29 -19.58
N ALA A 311 20.75 -3.03 -19.42
CA ALA A 311 20.77 -4.48 -19.63
C ALA A 311 20.05 -4.81 -20.95
N THR A 312 20.84 -4.94 -22.01
CA THR A 312 20.43 -5.54 -23.28
C THR A 312 19.85 -6.94 -23.00
N PRO A 313 18.69 -7.33 -23.56
CA PRO A 313 18.20 -8.69 -23.36
C PRO A 313 19.15 -9.65 -24.09
N ALA A 314 19.81 -10.53 -23.32
CA ALA A 314 20.44 -11.71 -23.88
C ALA A 314 19.35 -12.56 -24.53
N VAL A 315 19.47 -12.73 -25.84
CA VAL A 315 18.72 -13.68 -26.64
C VAL A 315 19.33 -15.04 -26.32
N ASP A 316 18.63 -15.87 -25.54
CA ASP A 316 18.97 -17.28 -25.44
C ASP A 316 18.53 -17.96 -26.75
N GLU A 317 19.52 -18.19 -27.62
CA GLU A 317 19.46 -19.17 -28.70
C GLU A 317 19.19 -20.57 -28.10
N PHE A 318 17.97 -21.07 -28.26
CA PHE A 318 17.75 -22.50 -28.17
C PHE A 318 18.10 -23.12 -29.52
N ALA A 319 19.19 -23.89 -29.50
CA ALA A 319 19.65 -24.72 -30.58
C ALA A 319 18.53 -25.65 -31.08
N ASP A 320 18.42 -25.63 -32.41
CA ASP A 320 17.65 -26.50 -33.27
C ASP A 320 18.34 -27.87 -33.31
N ASP A 321 17.84 -28.82 -32.52
CA ASP A 321 18.24 -30.23 -32.65
C ASP A 321 17.21 -30.95 -33.54
N GLY A 322 17.70 -31.32 -34.71
CA GLY A 322 16.95 -31.84 -35.84
C GLY A 322 16.15 -33.12 -35.55
N LEU A 323 14.96 -33.16 -36.14
CA LEU A 323 14.28 -34.40 -36.46
C LEU A 323 13.92 -34.40 -37.95
N SER A 324 14.73 -35.18 -38.67
CA SER A 324 14.58 -35.71 -40.02
C SER A 324 13.13 -36.04 -40.39
N THR A 325 12.61 -35.35 -41.41
CA THR A 325 11.40 -35.71 -42.14
C THR A 325 11.72 -36.88 -43.08
N ASN A 326 11.12 -38.05 -42.83
CA ASN A 326 11.09 -39.12 -43.82
C ASN A 326 10.08 -38.76 -44.93
N ASP A 327 10.63 -38.62 -46.13
CA ASP A 327 9.95 -38.70 -47.41
C ASP A 327 9.11 -39.97 -47.53
N VAL A 328 7.84 -39.81 -47.88
CA VAL A 328 7.08 -40.87 -48.56
C VAL A 328 6.39 -40.23 -49.77
N SER A 329 6.97 -40.49 -50.94
CA SER A 329 6.43 -40.16 -52.25
C SER A 329 5.09 -40.87 -52.54
N PRO A 330 4.24 -40.29 -53.42
CA PRO A 330 2.96 -40.87 -53.78
C PRO A 330 3.13 -41.92 -54.88
N VAL A 331 2.50 -43.09 -54.72
CA VAL A 331 2.30 -44.05 -55.80
C VAL A 331 0.86 -43.92 -56.28
N SER A 332 0.71 -43.34 -57.47
CA SER A 332 -0.44 -43.58 -58.35
C SER A 332 -0.41 -45.02 -58.84
N GLN A 333 -1.55 -45.71 -58.84
CA GLN A 333 -2.08 -46.43 -60.01
C GLN A 333 -3.47 -47.04 -59.73
N ARG A 334 -4.40 -46.68 -60.62
CA ARG A 334 -5.59 -47.39 -61.15
C ARG A 334 -6.70 -47.84 -60.18
#